data_AF-A0A4R3GGX7-F1
#
_entry.id   AF-A0A4R3GGX7-F1
#
_cell.length_a   1.000
_cell.length_b   1.000
_cell.length_c   1.000
_cell.angle_alpha   90.00
_cell.angle_beta   90.00
_cell.angle_gamma   90.00
#
_symmetry.space_group_name_H-M   'P 1'
#
loop_
_entity.id
_entity.type
_entity.pdbx_description
1 polymer ?
#
loop_
_entity_poly.entity_id
_entity_poly.type
_entity_poly.pdbx_seq_one_letter_code
_entity_poly.pdbx_strand_id
1 'polypeptide(L)'
;MNTLHSLLDRLRRDRGGNFGMMTAILLPVLIGAAGFAIDTMNIMASQRQLQEAADAGALAAASALSAGKVTTDDQAKTLAKDFVIGQMANYVDAATISALETSTAVNIDTTTSSGGKSYKISVNTSYPLSLTPFMNVLGFKTSKIAAAGTSTGGISQERSAVSMTLVLDESGSMLANTGTKIVPTTSCKQYNTSGQSIGTKSPCYIKKIDALKTAANLLLDQLDKADPQSKYVRTNAIAWSGTIQDSNNFNWGTSKTRTEVIDTMSAGGNTESSVPMEKAYNGLNSTGGGSESKIQADAGNNKLTKYIVFMTDGENNNSASDTKTLATCANAKKDGINIYSIAFMAPEAGKNLLSTCASGPTYYFQAESMNDLIAAFQAIGQNAAADKTLLTQ
;
A
#
# COMPACT_ATOMS: atom_id res chain seq x y z
N MET A 1 -99.03 31.01 -29.66
CA MET A 1 -97.65 30.79 -30.16
C MET A 1 -96.56 31.57 -29.40
N ASN A 2 -96.87 32.42 -28.41
CA ASN A 2 -95.87 33.24 -27.70
C ASN A 2 -95.17 32.56 -26.51
N THR A 3 -95.73 31.48 -25.96
CA THR A 3 -95.16 30.79 -24.78
C THR A 3 -93.99 29.86 -25.16
N LEU A 4 -94.02 29.26 -26.35
CA LEU A 4 -92.94 28.41 -26.88
C LEU A 4 -91.67 29.22 -27.21
N HIS A 5 -91.82 30.43 -27.76
CA HIS A 5 -90.69 31.32 -28.04
C HIS A 5 -89.98 31.76 -26.76
N SER A 6 -90.74 32.09 -25.70
CA SER A 6 -90.20 32.48 -24.40
C SER A 6 -89.40 31.36 -23.72
N LEU A 7 -89.86 30.11 -23.81
CA LEU A 7 -89.17 28.95 -23.24
C LEU A 7 -87.87 28.61 -23.99
N LEU A 8 -87.87 28.72 -25.33
CA LEU A 8 -86.68 28.49 -26.16
C LEU A 8 -85.61 29.56 -25.96
N ASP A 9 -85.99 30.82 -25.80
CA ASP A 9 -85.03 31.91 -25.48
C ASP A 9 -84.43 31.76 -24.08
N ARG A 10 -85.18 31.19 -23.14
CA ARG A 10 -84.73 30.90 -21.78
C ARG A 10 -83.74 29.73 -21.76
N LEU A 11 -83.99 28.69 -22.56
CA LEU A 11 -83.07 27.56 -22.74
C LEU A 11 -81.77 27.98 -23.44
N ARG A 12 -81.87 28.87 -24.45
CA ARG A 12 -80.71 29.43 -25.16
C ARG A 12 -79.86 30.37 -24.30
N ARG A 13 -80.47 31.07 -23.34
CA ARG A 13 -79.76 31.93 -22.36
C ARG A 13 -79.28 31.16 -21.12
N ASP A 14 -79.57 29.87 -21.01
CA ASP A 14 -79.18 29.07 -19.85
C ASP A 14 -77.66 28.81 -19.85
N ARG A 15 -76.94 29.56 -19.02
CA ARG A 15 -75.49 29.41 -18.81
C ARG A 15 -75.15 28.36 -17.74
N GLY A 16 -76.15 27.74 -17.11
CA GLY A 16 -75.93 26.72 -16.07
C GLY A 16 -75.21 25.47 -16.60
N GLY A 17 -75.42 25.12 -17.87
CA GLY A 17 -74.76 24.00 -18.54
C GLY A 17 -73.31 24.26 -18.97
N ASN A 18 -72.87 25.52 -19.05
CA ASN A 18 -71.50 25.86 -19.47
C ASN A 18 -70.46 25.37 -18.45
N PHE A 19 -70.81 25.40 -17.15
CA PHE A 19 -69.96 24.83 -16.10
C PHE A 19 -69.82 23.31 -16.27
N GLY A 20 -70.91 22.61 -16.59
CA GLY A 20 -70.88 21.16 -16.85
C GLY A 20 -70.03 20.81 -18.06
N MET A 21 -70.16 21.55 -19.16
CA MET A 21 -69.36 21.33 -20.39
C MET A 21 -67.88 21.64 -20.19
N MET A 22 -67.55 22.77 -19.52
CA MET A 22 -66.17 23.10 -19.19
C MET A 22 -65.55 22.09 -18.23
N THR A 23 -66.31 21.63 -17.23
CA THR A 23 -65.85 20.59 -16.30
C THR A 23 -65.65 19.26 -17.01
N ALA A 24 -66.56 18.85 -17.90
CA ALA A 24 -66.45 17.61 -18.66
C ALA A 24 -65.23 17.57 -19.58
N ILE A 25 -64.81 18.72 -20.12
CA ILE A 25 -63.60 18.83 -20.96
C ILE A 25 -62.32 18.91 -20.11
N LEU A 26 -62.35 19.65 -18.99
CA LEU A 26 -61.17 19.85 -18.14
C LEU A 26 -60.86 18.66 -17.24
N LEU A 27 -61.88 17.90 -16.80
CA LEU A 27 -61.70 16.78 -15.87
C LEU A 27 -60.76 15.69 -16.41
N PRO A 28 -60.88 15.21 -17.67
CA PRO A 28 -59.91 14.28 -18.25
C PRO A 28 -58.49 14.85 -18.32
N VAL A 29 -58.34 16.16 -18.59
CA VAL A 29 -57.04 16.83 -18.68
C VAL A 29 -56.37 16.89 -17.31
N LEU A 30 -57.13 17.22 -16.26
CA LEU A 30 -56.62 17.26 -14.88
C LEU A 30 -56.26 15.87 -14.37
N ILE A 31 -57.06 14.85 -14.67
CA ILE A 31 -56.76 13.45 -14.31
C ILE A 31 -55.52 12.96 -15.07
N GLY A 32 -55.40 13.29 -16.36
CA GLY A 32 -54.21 12.97 -17.16
C GLY A 32 -52.94 13.64 -16.61
N ALA A 33 -53.03 14.91 -16.22
CA ALA A 33 -51.91 15.64 -15.62
C ALA A 33 -51.50 15.06 -14.25
N ALA A 34 -52.47 14.66 -13.42
CA ALA A 34 -52.20 14.01 -12.14
C ALA A 34 -51.59 12.61 -12.32
N GLY A 35 -52.08 11.82 -13.27
CA GLY A 35 -51.51 10.51 -13.62
C GLY A 35 -50.06 10.64 -14.09
N PHE A 36 -49.78 11.59 -14.98
CA PHE A 36 -48.43 11.90 -15.43
C PHE A 36 -47.50 12.34 -14.30
N ALA A 37 -47.99 13.15 -13.36
CA ALA A 37 -47.21 13.57 -12.18
C ALA A 37 -46.83 12.37 -11.29
N ILE A 38 -47.75 11.42 -11.06
CA ILE A 38 -47.46 10.23 -10.24
C ILE A 38 -46.47 9.31 -10.96
N ASP A 39 -46.68 9.07 -12.26
CA ASP A 39 -45.80 8.21 -13.04
C ASP A 39 -44.39 8.78 -13.16
N THR A 40 -44.24 10.09 -13.33
CA THR A 40 -42.91 10.73 -13.33
C THR A 40 -42.20 10.59 -11.98
N MET A 41 -42.92 10.72 -10.85
CA MET A 41 -42.34 10.47 -9.53
C MET A 41 -41.88 9.02 -9.37
N ASN A 42 -42.68 8.05 -9.82
CA ASN A 42 -42.32 6.62 -9.78
C ASN A 42 -41.12 6.32 -10.68
N ILE A 43 -41.10 6.84 -11.91
CA ILE A 43 -39.97 6.74 -12.84
C ILE A 43 -38.69 7.27 -12.18
N MET A 44 -38.75 8.47 -11.58
CA MET A 44 -37.60 9.07 -10.93
C MET A 44 -37.12 8.27 -9.71
N ALA A 45 -38.05 7.73 -8.91
CA ALA A 45 -37.72 6.88 -7.77
C ALA A 45 -37.06 5.56 -8.22
N SER A 46 -37.66 4.87 -9.20
CA SER A 46 -37.11 3.64 -9.79
C SER A 46 -35.75 3.86 -10.44
N GLN A 47 -35.55 4.99 -11.14
CA GLN A 47 -34.28 5.31 -11.76
C GLN A 47 -33.17 5.52 -10.72
N ARG A 48 -33.47 6.17 -9.59
CA ARG A 48 -32.51 6.34 -8.49
C ARG A 48 -32.14 5.00 -7.85
N GLN A 49 -33.12 4.15 -7.57
CA GLN A 49 -32.89 2.82 -7.00
C GLN A 49 -32.05 1.95 -7.93
N LEU A 50 -32.35 1.96 -9.23
CA LEU A 50 -31.60 1.20 -10.22
C LEU A 50 -30.15 1.72 -10.37
N GLN A 51 -29.95 3.03 -10.25
CA GLN A 51 -28.62 3.65 -10.25
C GLN A 51 -27.81 3.23 -9.02
N GLU A 52 -28.41 3.28 -7.83
CA GLU A 52 -27.76 2.84 -6.59
C GLU A 52 -27.38 1.35 -6.65
N ALA A 53 -28.27 0.50 -7.17
CA ALA A 53 -27.98 -0.91 -7.38
C ALA A 53 -26.83 -1.14 -8.39
N ALA A 54 -26.79 -0.38 -9.49
CA ALA A 54 -25.72 -0.47 -10.49
C ALA A 54 -24.36 -0.02 -9.93
N ASP A 55 -24.32 1.06 -9.15
CA ASP A 55 -23.09 1.55 -8.50
C ASP A 55 -22.60 0.57 -7.43
N ALA A 56 -23.51 0.01 -6.63
CA ALA A 56 -23.19 -1.03 -5.65
C ALA A 56 -22.64 -2.30 -6.33
N GLY A 57 -23.24 -2.74 -7.43
CA GLY A 57 -22.76 -3.89 -8.21
C GLY A 57 -21.37 -3.64 -8.82
N ALA A 58 -21.15 -2.45 -9.39
CA ALA A 58 -19.85 -2.07 -9.94
C ALA A 58 -18.76 -2.04 -8.85
N LEU A 59 -19.07 -1.46 -7.69
CA LEU A 59 -18.15 -1.40 -6.55
C LEU A 59 -17.88 -2.78 -5.91
N ALA A 60 -18.90 -3.63 -5.79
CA ALA A 60 -18.75 -4.98 -5.26
C ALA A 60 -17.83 -5.83 -6.15
N ALA A 61 -17.99 -5.76 -7.47
CA ALA A 61 -17.08 -6.42 -8.39
C ALA A 61 -15.66 -5.82 -8.36
N ALA A 62 -15.54 -4.49 -8.28
CA ALA A 62 -14.25 -3.80 -8.22
C ALA A 62 -13.45 -4.20 -6.96
N SER A 63 -14.11 -4.20 -5.82
CA SER A 63 -13.51 -4.59 -4.53
C SER A 63 -13.20 -6.07 -4.47
N ALA A 64 -14.05 -6.96 -5.00
CA ALA A 64 -13.79 -8.40 -5.01
C ALA A 64 -12.62 -8.78 -5.93
N LEU A 65 -12.47 -8.10 -7.08
CA LEU A 65 -11.32 -8.25 -7.97
C LEU A 65 -10.04 -7.70 -7.33
N SER A 66 -10.11 -6.53 -6.68
CA SER A 66 -8.98 -5.92 -5.99
C SER A 66 -8.48 -6.77 -4.82
N ALA A 67 -9.40 -7.34 -4.02
CA ALA A 67 -9.10 -8.19 -2.87
C ALA A 67 -8.68 -9.62 -3.24
N GLY A 68 -8.65 -9.98 -4.54
CA GLY A 68 -8.31 -11.32 -5.01
C GLY A 68 -9.33 -12.41 -4.63
N LYS A 69 -10.55 -12.03 -4.23
CA LYS A 69 -11.63 -12.98 -3.88
C LYS A 69 -12.24 -13.65 -5.11
N VAL A 70 -12.23 -12.96 -6.25
CA VAL A 70 -12.58 -13.50 -7.56
C VAL A 70 -11.36 -13.38 -8.48
N THR A 71 -11.07 -14.46 -9.21
CA THR A 71 -9.83 -14.56 -10.01
C THR A 71 -10.09 -14.45 -11.52
N THR A 72 -11.36 -14.51 -11.93
CA THR A 72 -11.78 -14.41 -13.34
C THR A 72 -12.82 -13.31 -13.55
N ASP A 73 -12.76 -12.68 -14.72
CA ASP A 73 -13.70 -11.64 -15.14
C ASP A 73 -15.15 -12.15 -15.14
N ASP A 74 -15.37 -13.43 -15.48
CA ASP A 74 -16.70 -14.03 -15.48
C ASP A 74 -17.29 -14.18 -14.08
N GLN A 75 -16.48 -14.52 -13.07
CA GLN A 75 -16.92 -14.52 -11.67
C GLN A 75 -17.27 -13.11 -11.18
N ALA A 76 -16.50 -12.11 -11.58
CA ALA A 76 -16.76 -10.72 -11.23
C ALA A 76 -18.03 -10.18 -11.92
N LYS A 77 -18.31 -10.59 -13.16
CA LYS A 77 -19.56 -10.26 -13.86
C LYS A 77 -20.77 -10.87 -13.17
N THR A 78 -20.69 -12.14 -12.78
CA THR A 78 -21.76 -12.80 -12.02
C THR A 78 -22.00 -12.10 -10.69
N LEU A 79 -20.93 -11.79 -9.94
CA LEU A 79 -21.04 -11.08 -8.67
C LEU A 79 -21.69 -9.69 -8.81
N ALA A 80 -21.30 -8.90 -9.81
CA ALA A 80 -21.92 -7.61 -10.10
C ALA A 80 -23.42 -7.76 -10.38
N LYS A 81 -23.81 -8.76 -11.19
CA LYS A 81 -25.22 -9.05 -11.49
C LYS A 81 -26.00 -9.45 -10.25
N ASP A 82 -25.47 -10.35 -9.44
CA ASP A 82 -26.11 -10.83 -8.22
C ASP A 82 -26.33 -9.69 -7.22
N PHE A 83 -25.38 -8.76 -7.11
CA PHE A 83 -25.54 -7.56 -6.29
C PHE A 83 -26.65 -6.65 -6.79
N VAL A 84 -26.71 -6.38 -8.10
CA VAL A 84 -27.79 -5.55 -8.69
C VAL A 84 -29.15 -6.20 -8.44
N ILE A 85 -29.26 -7.50 -8.68
CA ILE A 85 -30.51 -8.26 -8.48
C ILE A 85 -30.89 -8.29 -7.01
N GLY A 86 -29.95 -8.56 -6.11
CA GLY A 86 -30.18 -8.60 -4.67
C GLY A 86 -30.66 -7.26 -4.10
N GLN A 87 -30.12 -6.14 -4.59
CA GLN A 87 -30.61 -4.80 -4.21
C GLN A 87 -32.01 -4.52 -4.74
N MET A 88 -32.31 -4.93 -5.98
CA MET A 88 -33.60 -4.70 -6.62
C MET A 88 -34.70 -5.65 -6.15
N ALA A 89 -34.37 -6.81 -5.58
CA ALA A 89 -35.33 -7.88 -5.24
C ALA A 89 -36.45 -7.45 -4.28
N ASN A 90 -36.22 -6.41 -3.46
CA ASN A 90 -37.24 -5.88 -2.54
C ASN A 90 -38.13 -4.80 -3.18
N TYR A 91 -37.79 -4.31 -4.37
CA TYR A 91 -38.44 -3.17 -5.03
C TYR A 91 -39.18 -3.55 -6.30
N VAL A 92 -38.90 -4.73 -6.88
CA VAL A 92 -39.50 -5.18 -8.14
C VAL A 92 -40.07 -6.60 -8.05
N ASP A 93 -40.96 -6.94 -8.97
CA ASP A 93 -41.56 -8.27 -9.08
C ASP A 93 -40.65 -9.27 -9.78
N ALA A 94 -41.01 -10.56 -9.69
CA ALA A 94 -40.21 -11.65 -10.26
C ALA A 94 -40.03 -11.54 -11.79
N ALA A 95 -41.03 -11.01 -12.50
CA ALA A 95 -40.94 -10.78 -13.95
C ALA A 95 -39.90 -9.70 -14.29
N THR A 96 -39.82 -8.63 -13.49
CA THR A 96 -38.81 -7.60 -13.66
C THR A 96 -37.42 -8.10 -13.30
N ILE A 97 -37.29 -8.98 -12.31
CA ILE A 97 -36.01 -9.64 -11.98
C ILE A 97 -35.46 -10.40 -13.18
N SER A 98 -36.27 -11.22 -13.87
CA SER A 98 -35.84 -11.92 -15.09
C SER A 98 -35.48 -10.97 -16.24
N ALA A 99 -36.16 -9.82 -16.34
CA ALA A 99 -35.81 -8.79 -17.30
C ALA A 99 -34.45 -8.14 -16.98
N LEU A 100 -34.18 -7.89 -15.70
CA LEU A 100 -32.90 -7.36 -15.20
C LEU A 100 -31.74 -8.33 -15.43
N GLU A 101 -31.93 -9.64 -15.21
CA GLU A 101 -30.91 -10.67 -15.47
C GLU A 101 -30.43 -10.67 -16.93
N THR A 102 -31.39 -10.49 -17.85
CA THR A 102 -31.15 -10.51 -19.30
C THR A 102 -30.56 -9.18 -19.78
N SER A 103 -30.99 -8.06 -19.22
CA SER A 103 -30.60 -6.71 -19.69
C SER A 103 -29.35 -6.15 -19.01
N THR A 104 -28.93 -6.73 -17.88
CA THR A 104 -27.74 -6.28 -17.15
C THR A 104 -26.49 -6.73 -17.89
N ALA A 105 -25.83 -5.78 -18.54
CA ALA A 105 -24.53 -5.96 -19.17
C ALA A 105 -23.44 -5.43 -18.23
N VAL A 106 -22.49 -6.29 -17.89
CA VAL A 106 -21.32 -5.93 -17.08
C VAL A 106 -20.09 -6.03 -17.98
N ASN A 107 -19.45 -4.88 -18.24
CA ASN A 107 -18.19 -4.82 -18.96
C ASN A 107 -17.04 -4.58 -17.98
N ILE A 108 -15.93 -5.29 -18.18
CA ILE A 108 -14.73 -5.18 -17.36
C ILE A 108 -13.57 -4.88 -18.30
N ASP A 109 -13.12 -3.63 -18.30
CA ASP A 109 -11.92 -3.23 -19.03
C ASP A 109 -10.72 -3.42 -18.11
N THR A 110 -10.00 -4.52 -18.32
CA THR A 110 -8.76 -4.82 -17.59
C THR A 110 -7.58 -4.17 -18.31
N THR A 111 -6.90 -3.22 -17.67
CA THR A 111 -5.62 -2.72 -18.16
C THR A 111 -4.49 -3.28 -17.31
N THR A 112 -3.62 -4.06 -17.97
CA THR A 112 -2.40 -4.60 -17.38
C THR A 112 -1.25 -3.64 -17.65
N SER A 113 -0.74 -3.01 -16.59
CA SER A 113 0.48 -2.19 -16.59
C SER A 113 1.60 -2.95 -15.86
N SER A 114 2.86 -2.55 -16.08
CA SER A 114 4.00 -2.96 -15.26
C SER A 114 3.82 -2.64 -13.77
N GLY A 115 2.90 -1.72 -13.42
CA GLY A 115 2.53 -1.34 -12.05
C GLY A 115 1.31 -2.05 -11.45
N GLY A 116 0.75 -3.08 -12.11
CA GLY A 116 -0.40 -3.86 -11.61
C GLY A 116 -1.58 -3.93 -12.58
N LYS A 117 -2.67 -4.58 -12.13
CA LYS A 117 -3.92 -4.70 -12.88
C LYS A 117 -4.89 -3.64 -12.39
N SER A 118 -5.35 -2.76 -13.29
CA SER A 118 -6.48 -1.88 -13.01
C SER A 118 -7.71 -2.36 -13.77
N TYR A 119 -8.84 -2.35 -13.08
CA TYR A 119 -10.13 -2.83 -13.57
C TYR A 119 -11.09 -1.65 -13.60
N LYS A 120 -11.57 -1.31 -14.79
CA LYS A 120 -12.71 -0.40 -14.94
C LYS A 120 -13.95 -1.24 -15.20
N ILE A 121 -14.87 -1.24 -14.24
CA ILE A 121 -16.09 -2.04 -14.30
C ILE A 121 -17.26 -1.11 -14.59
N SER A 122 -17.98 -1.42 -15.65
CA SER A 122 -19.18 -0.69 -16.08
C SER A 122 -20.38 -1.64 -16.02
N VAL A 123 -21.38 -1.29 -15.22
CA VAL A 123 -22.63 -2.03 -15.06
C VAL A 123 -23.74 -1.23 -15.71
N ASN A 124 -24.30 -1.76 -16.80
CA ASN A 124 -25.43 -1.17 -17.52
C ASN A 124 -26.64 -2.07 -17.34
N THR A 125 -27.74 -1.53 -16.80
CA THR A 125 -28.95 -2.31 -16.55
C THR A 125 -30.20 -1.53 -16.95
N SER A 126 -31.24 -2.23 -17.39
CA SER A 126 -32.52 -1.60 -17.75
C SER A 126 -33.72 -2.52 -17.61
N TYR A 127 -34.88 -2.00 -17.24
CA TYR A 127 -36.10 -2.79 -17.19
C TYR A 127 -37.34 -1.97 -17.60
N PRO A 128 -38.39 -2.62 -18.11
CA PRO A 128 -39.64 -1.95 -18.41
C PRO A 128 -40.44 -1.74 -17.12
N LEU A 129 -40.66 -0.48 -16.73
CA LEU A 129 -41.57 -0.12 -15.64
C LEU A 129 -42.99 0.03 -16.19
N SER A 130 -43.95 -0.66 -15.57
CA SER A 130 -45.38 -0.49 -15.90
C SER A 130 -45.91 0.83 -15.36
N LEU A 131 -46.56 1.61 -16.23
CA LEU A 131 -47.17 2.88 -15.85
C LEU A 131 -48.56 2.67 -15.24
N THR A 132 -49.07 3.70 -14.56
CA THR A 132 -50.41 3.64 -13.97
C THR A 132 -51.50 3.45 -15.03
N PRO A 133 -52.68 2.90 -14.65
CA PRO A 133 -53.83 2.78 -15.54
C PRO A 133 -54.27 4.09 -16.20
N PHE A 134 -53.97 5.25 -15.62
CA PHE A 134 -54.28 6.55 -16.20
C PHE A 134 -53.45 6.85 -17.45
N MET A 135 -52.17 6.45 -17.48
CA MET A 135 -51.31 6.59 -18.67
C MET A 135 -51.62 5.54 -19.75
N ASN A 136 -52.13 4.37 -19.35
CA ASN A 136 -52.61 3.34 -20.30
C ASN A 136 -53.73 3.87 -21.21
N VAL A 137 -54.61 4.72 -20.68
CA VAL A 137 -55.69 5.37 -21.46
C VAL A 137 -55.13 6.28 -22.55
N LEU A 138 -53.96 6.88 -22.30
CA LEU A 138 -53.23 7.73 -23.26
C LEU A 138 -52.31 6.93 -24.19
N GLY A 139 -52.33 5.60 -24.13
CA GLY A 139 -51.54 4.71 -24.98
C GLY A 139 -50.13 4.40 -24.47
N PHE A 140 -49.73 4.96 -23.32
CA PHE A 140 -48.42 4.70 -22.72
C PHE A 140 -48.52 3.58 -21.68
N LYS A 141 -48.05 2.38 -22.03
CA LYS A 141 -48.17 1.19 -21.16
C LYS A 141 -46.95 0.93 -20.29
N THR A 142 -45.77 1.23 -20.82
CA THR A 142 -44.50 0.99 -20.14
C THR A 142 -43.53 2.11 -20.45
N SER A 143 -42.61 2.36 -19.52
CA SER A 143 -41.45 3.23 -19.71
C SER A 143 -40.17 2.45 -19.45
N LYS A 144 -39.15 2.61 -20.29
CA LYS A 144 -37.86 1.94 -20.11
C LYS A 144 -37.03 2.74 -19.11
N ILE A 145 -36.73 2.15 -17.97
CA ILE A 145 -35.78 2.70 -16.99
C ILE A 145 -34.40 2.10 -17.29
N ALA A 146 -33.37 2.94 -17.38
CA ALA A 146 -32.00 2.52 -17.58
C ALA A 146 -31.09 3.25 -16.59
N ALA A 147 -30.09 2.52 -16.07
CA ALA A 147 -29.06 3.06 -15.21
C ALA A 147 -27.68 2.52 -15.62
N ALA A 148 -26.64 3.29 -15.33
CA ALA A 148 -25.27 2.93 -15.61
C ALA A 148 -24.39 3.29 -14.40
N GLY A 149 -23.82 2.26 -13.76
CA GLY A 149 -22.87 2.43 -12.67
C GLY A 149 -21.45 2.14 -13.14
N THR A 150 -20.49 2.97 -12.76
CA THR A 150 -19.08 2.76 -13.09
C THR A 150 -18.22 2.81 -11.84
N SER A 151 -17.40 1.79 -11.64
CA SER A 151 -16.42 1.75 -10.56
C SER A 151 -15.04 1.38 -11.12
N THR A 152 -14.02 2.02 -10.58
CA THR A 152 -12.62 1.73 -10.90
C THR A 152 -11.99 1.13 -9.64
N GLY A 153 -11.50 -0.10 -9.74
CA GLY A 153 -10.74 -0.77 -8.68
C GLY A 153 -9.45 -1.30 -9.27
N GLY A 154 -8.35 -1.21 -8.53
CA GLY A 154 -7.06 -1.69 -9.03
C GLY A 154 -6.12 -1.99 -7.89
N ILE A 155 -5.41 -3.11 -8.02
CA ILE A 155 -4.23 -3.41 -7.22
C ILE A 155 -3.10 -2.67 -7.92
N SER A 156 -2.83 -1.44 -7.49
CA SER A 156 -1.54 -0.83 -7.78
C SER A 156 -0.51 -1.63 -6.98
N GLN A 157 0.18 -2.56 -7.64
CA GLN A 157 1.38 -3.15 -7.07
C GLN A 157 2.47 -2.09 -7.18
N GLU A 158 2.35 -1.00 -6.44
CA GLU A 158 3.50 -0.14 -6.16
C GLU A 158 4.41 -0.88 -5.20
N ARG A 159 5.10 -1.91 -5.70
CA ARG A 159 6.19 -2.53 -4.95
C ARG A 159 7.26 -1.46 -4.78
N SER A 160 7.45 -0.99 -3.55
CA SER A 160 8.54 -0.06 -3.25
C SER A 160 9.87 -0.79 -3.43
N ALA A 161 10.74 -0.25 -4.27
CA ALA A 161 12.13 -0.70 -4.30
C ALA A 161 12.85 -0.27 -3.03
N VAL A 162 13.91 -1.00 -2.68
CA VAL A 162 14.71 -0.78 -1.49
C VAL A 162 16.16 -0.58 -1.89
N SER A 163 16.75 0.53 -1.46
CA SER A 163 18.20 0.72 -1.48
C SER A 163 18.69 0.82 -0.03
N MET A 164 19.54 -0.13 0.38
CA MET A 164 19.99 -0.26 1.77
C MET A 164 21.51 -0.23 1.89
N THR A 165 22.01 0.62 2.79
CA THR A 165 23.42 0.65 3.20
C THR A 165 23.60 0.11 4.61
N LEU A 166 24.46 -0.90 4.78
CA LEU A 166 24.87 -1.37 6.09
C LEU A 166 26.15 -0.63 6.51
N VAL A 167 26.12 0.04 7.65
CA VAL A 167 27.26 0.76 8.24
C VAL A 167 27.65 0.02 9.51
N LEU A 168 28.71 -0.78 9.41
CA LEU A 168 29.04 -1.84 10.35
C LEU A 168 30.37 -1.59 11.03
N ASP A 169 30.34 -1.46 12.35
CA ASP A 169 31.54 -1.28 13.17
C ASP A 169 32.37 -2.57 13.23
N GLU A 170 33.66 -2.47 12.93
CA GLU A 170 34.67 -3.52 13.11
C GLU A 170 35.84 -3.03 13.98
N SER A 171 35.63 -2.05 14.85
CA SER A 171 36.66 -1.56 15.76
C SER A 171 37.16 -2.64 16.73
N GLY A 172 38.25 -2.34 17.44
CA GLY A 172 38.89 -3.31 18.35
C GLY A 172 37.96 -3.89 19.42
N SER A 173 36.94 -3.15 19.88
CA SER A 173 35.93 -3.63 20.83
C SER A 173 35.13 -4.81 20.30
N MET A 174 34.98 -4.94 18.98
CA MET A 174 34.30 -6.05 18.30
C MET A 174 35.06 -7.39 18.38
N LEU A 175 36.31 -7.39 18.87
CA LEU A 175 37.04 -8.62 19.21
C LEU A 175 36.63 -9.20 20.57
N ALA A 176 35.89 -8.44 21.38
CA ALA A 176 35.41 -8.91 22.67
C ALA A 176 34.49 -10.11 22.53
N ASN A 177 34.47 -10.93 23.58
CA ASN A 177 33.62 -12.11 23.63
C ASN A 177 32.16 -11.72 23.82
N THR A 178 31.27 -12.46 23.19
CA THR A 178 29.86 -12.54 23.56
C THR A 178 29.66 -13.53 24.72
N GLY A 179 28.43 -13.63 25.22
CA GLY A 179 28.07 -14.66 26.22
C GLY A 179 27.96 -16.09 25.67
N THR A 180 28.05 -16.29 24.35
CA THR A 180 27.78 -17.58 23.69
C THR A 180 29.06 -18.42 23.58
N LYS A 181 29.04 -19.64 24.12
CA LYS A 181 30.19 -20.57 24.09
C LYS A 181 30.29 -21.28 22.74
N ILE A 182 31.53 -21.45 22.26
CA ILE A 182 31.82 -22.30 21.09
C ILE A 182 32.04 -23.74 21.56
N VAL A 183 31.36 -24.70 20.94
CA VAL A 183 31.52 -26.14 21.18
C VAL A 183 31.74 -26.79 19.81
N PRO A 184 32.76 -27.66 19.62
CA PRO A 184 33.60 -28.31 20.63
C PRO A 184 34.88 -27.52 21.03
N THR A 185 35.14 -26.34 20.46
CA THR A 185 36.39 -25.60 20.71
C THR A 185 36.51 -25.14 22.16
N THR A 186 37.44 -25.75 22.91
CA THR A 186 37.57 -25.53 24.35
C THR A 186 38.42 -24.30 24.73
N SER A 187 39.32 -23.85 23.86
CA SER A 187 40.20 -22.70 24.11
C SER A 187 40.39 -21.81 22.88
N CYS A 188 40.37 -20.50 23.06
CA CYS A 188 40.68 -19.54 21.99
C CYS A 188 41.30 -18.26 22.55
N LYS A 189 41.88 -17.46 21.65
CA LYS A 189 42.43 -16.14 21.97
C LYS A 189 41.29 -15.19 22.31
N GLN A 190 41.29 -14.68 23.54
CA GLN A 190 40.28 -13.76 24.02
C GLN A 190 40.83 -12.33 24.04
N TYR A 191 39.93 -11.35 23.94
CA TYR A 191 40.26 -9.93 23.93
C TYR A 191 39.41 -9.19 24.96
N ASN A 192 39.94 -8.11 25.51
CA ASN A 192 39.17 -7.19 26.34
C ASN A 192 38.35 -6.21 25.47
N THR A 193 37.52 -5.39 26.11
CA THR A 193 36.68 -4.37 25.45
C THR A 193 37.49 -3.28 24.74
N SER A 194 38.80 -3.19 24.99
CA SER A 194 39.71 -2.28 24.29
C SER A 194 40.41 -2.93 23.09
N GLY A 195 40.03 -4.16 22.71
CA GLY A 195 40.63 -4.90 21.60
C GLY A 195 42.02 -5.47 21.87
N GLN A 196 42.48 -5.47 23.12
CA GLN A 196 43.76 -6.05 23.51
C GLN A 196 43.63 -7.53 23.87
N SER A 197 44.56 -8.35 23.38
CA SER A 197 44.59 -9.78 23.65
C SER A 197 44.86 -10.06 25.13
N ILE A 198 43.93 -10.75 25.81
CA ILE A 198 44.09 -11.22 27.20
C ILE A 198 44.66 -12.66 27.28
N GLY A 199 45.15 -13.18 26.16
CA GLY A 199 45.74 -14.51 26.04
C GLY A 199 44.74 -15.59 25.60
N THR A 200 45.22 -16.82 25.51
CA THR A 200 44.40 -18.00 25.18
C THR A 200 43.75 -18.52 26.46
N LYS A 201 42.41 -18.48 26.53
CA LYS A 201 41.64 -18.87 27.73
C LYS A 201 40.53 -19.87 27.37
N SER A 202 40.05 -20.59 28.38
CA SER A 202 38.95 -21.55 28.30
C SER A 202 37.83 -21.16 29.29
N PRO A 203 36.54 -21.29 28.94
CA PRO A 203 35.99 -21.77 27.66
C PRO A 203 36.10 -20.73 26.53
N CYS A 204 35.94 -21.16 25.28
CA CYS A 204 35.91 -20.25 24.12
C CYS A 204 34.52 -19.66 23.89
N TYR A 205 34.47 -18.40 23.48
CA TYR A 205 33.24 -17.67 23.20
C TYR A 205 33.24 -17.13 21.77
N ILE A 206 32.05 -16.97 21.19
CA ILE A 206 31.84 -16.29 19.89
C ILE A 206 32.22 -14.82 20.08
N LYS A 207 32.97 -14.24 19.13
CA LYS A 207 33.33 -12.82 19.19
C LYS A 207 32.17 -11.96 18.69
N LYS A 208 32.12 -10.71 19.11
CA LYS A 208 31.09 -9.76 18.66
C LYS A 208 31.05 -9.63 17.13
N ILE A 209 32.21 -9.57 16.46
CA ILE A 209 32.31 -9.52 14.99
C ILE A 209 31.69 -10.74 14.30
N ASP A 210 31.88 -11.95 14.84
CA ASP A 210 31.32 -13.18 14.25
C ASP A 210 29.80 -13.23 14.40
N ALA A 211 29.29 -12.73 15.54
CA ALA A 211 27.86 -12.55 15.76
C ALA A 211 27.27 -11.52 14.78
N LEU A 212 27.99 -10.41 14.52
CA LEU A 212 27.59 -9.40 13.54
C LEU A 212 27.52 -9.97 12.13
N LYS A 213 28.55 -10.70 11.68
CA LYS A 213 28.55 -11.37 10.37
C LYS A 213 27.35 -12.29 10.20
N THR A 214 27.01 -13.04 11.24
CA THR A 214 25.86 -13.94 11.24
C THR A 214 24.55 -13.16 11.13
N ALA A 215 24.37 -12.13 11.95
CA ALA A 215 23.16 -11.30 11.97
C ALA A 215 22.97 -10.52 10.64
N ALA A 216 24.04 -9.93 10.10
CA ALA A 216 24.01 -9.24 8.82
C ALA A 216 23.62 -10.19 7.67
N ASN A 217 24.20 -11.40 7.62
CA ASN A 217 23.82 -12.41 6.63
C ASN A 217 22.33 -12.79 6.75
N LEU A 218 21.78 -12.92 7.97
CA LEU A 218 20.36 -13.22 8.18
C LEU A 218 19.43 -12.11 7.68
N LEU A 219 19.81 -10.84 7.85
CA LEU A 219 19.08 -9.71 7.27
C LEU A 219 19.06 -9.81 5.75
N LEU A 220 20.23 -10.02 5.15
CA LEU A 220 20.37 -10.16 3.70
C LEU A 220 19.56 -11.38 3.18
N ASP A 221 19.46 -12.47 3.96
CA ASP A 221 18.63 -13.62 3.60
C ASP A 221 17.13 -13.26 3.55
N GLN A 222 16.65 -12.38 4.44
CA GLN A 222 15.27 -11.89 4.37
C GLN A 222 15.04 -11.08 3.09
N LEU A 223 16.02 -10.27 2.70
CA LEU A 223 15.95 -9.50 1.45
C LEU A 223 15.97 -10.41 0.22
N ASP A 224 16.81 -11.44 0.20
CA ASP A 224 16.87 -12.42 -0.90
C ASP A 224 15.57 -13.22 -1.01
N LYS A 225 14.97 -13.61 0.14
CA LYS A 225 13.65 -14.27 0.17
C LYS A 225 12.56 -13.36 -0.38
N ALA A 226 12.61 -12.07 -0.06
CA ALA A 226 11.67 -11.09 -0.56
C ALA A 226 11.90 -10.75 -2.04
N ASP A 227 13.14 -10.84 -2.52
CA ASP A 227 13.55 -10.54 -3.90
C ASP A 227 14.44 -11.61 -4.57
N PRO A 228 13.90 -12.80 -4.88
CA PRO A 228 14.70 -13.89 -5.44
C PRO A 228 15.34 -13.58 -6.80
N GLN A 229 14.81 -12.58 -7.52
CA GLN A 229 15.34 -12.14 -8.82
C GLN A 229 16.19 -10.88 -8.75
N SER A 230 16.42 -10.31 -7.56
CA SER A 230 17.24 -9.09 -7.36
C SER A 230 16.80 -7.89 -8.23
N LYS A 231 15.49 -7.67 -8.37
CA LYS A 231 14.92 -6.61 -9.23
C LYS A 231 14.55 -5.33 -8.48
N TYR A 232 14.46 -5.39 -7.16
CA TYR A 232 13.91 -4.32 -6.33
C TYR A 232 14.86 -3.93 -5.20
N VAL A 233 15.70 -4.86 -4.77
CA VAL A 233 16.67 -4.64 -3.69
C VAL A 233 18.03 -4.31 -4.28
N ARG A 234 18.60 -3.19 -3.84
CA ARG A 234 20.01 -2.85 -4.02
C ARG A 234 20.65 -2.68 -2.66
N THR A 235 21.80 -3.30 -2.46
CA THR A 235 22.52 -3.20 -1.19
C THR A 235 23.97 -2.77 -1.39
N ASN A 236 24.50 -2.13 -0.37
CA ASN A 236 25.92 -2.04 -0.11
C ASN A 236 26.20 -2.10 1.39
N ALA A 237 27.47 -2.29 1.74
CA ALA A 237 27.95 -2.22 3.10
C ALA A 237 29.25 -1.42 3.17
N ILE A 238 29.50 -0.88 4.36
CA ILE A 238 30.67 -0.10 4.74
C ILE A 238 31.07 -0.64 6.11
N ALA A 239 32.15 -1.42 6.16
CA ALA A 239 32.80 -1.83 7.40
C ALA A 239 33.88 -0.81 7.78
N TRP A 240 33.93 -0.43 9.05
CA TRP A 240 34.77 0.67 9.49
C TRP A 240 35.33 0.50 10.90
N SER A 241 36.52 1.04 11.09
CA SER A 241 37.18 1.19 12.39
C SER A 241 37.66 2.63 12.58
N GLY A 242 38.96 2.90 12.58
CA GLY A 242 39.48 4.28 12.52
C GLY A 242 39.34 4.90 11.12
N THR A 243 39.19 4.05 10.11
CA THR A 243 38.92 4.37 8.70
C THR A 243 38.01 3.30 8.13
N ILE A 244 37.42 3.54 6.96
CA ILE A 244 36.71 2.51 6.19
C ILE A 244 37.73 1.45 5.78
N GLN A 245 37.51 0.17 6.12
CA GLN A 245 38.39 -0.92 5.69
C GLN A 245 37.80 -1.59 4.45
N ASP A 246 36.56 -2.07 4.56
CA ASP A 246 35.85 -2.75 3.48
C ASP A 246 34.61 -1.98 3.06
N SER A 247 34.39 -1.83 1.75
CA SER A 247 33.12 -1.30 1.24
C SER A 247 32.89 -1.71 -0.20
N ASN A 248 31.63 -1.89 -0.57
CA ASN A 248 31.21 -2.10 -1.95
C ASN A 248 30.32 -0.95 -2.47
N ASN A 249 30.23 -0.86 -3.79
CA ASN A 249 29.23 -0.01 -4.44
C ASN A 249 27.86 -0.71 -4.45
N PHE A 250 26.78 0.07 -4.54
CA PHE A 250 25.43 -0.47 -4.66
C PHE A 250 25.32 -1.45 -5.83
N ASN A 251 24.85 -2.66 -5.52
CA ASN A 251 24.60 -3.70 -6.49
C ASN A 251 23.20 -4.28 -6.32
N TRP A 252 22.66 -4.86 -7.38
CA TRP A 252 21.38 -5.58 -7.33
C TRP A 252 21.53 -6.85 -6.48
N GLY A 253 20.60 -7.05 -5.55
CA GLY A 253 20.63 -8.14 -4.58
C GLY A 253 21.66 -7.92 -3.48
N THR A 254 22.09 -9.03 -2.86
CA THR A 254 22.94 -9.01 -1.65
C THR A 254 24.31 -9.64 -1.85
N SER A 255 24.54 -10.35 -2.96
CA SER A 255 25.74 -11.19 -3.17
C SER A 255 27.05 -10.42 -2.99
N LYS A 256 27.20 -9.25 -3.62
CA LYS A 256 28.44 -8.45 -3.50
C LYS A 256 28.66 -7.94 -2.10
N THR A 257 27.61 -7.47 -1.45
CA THR A 257 27.65 -6.97 -0.07
C THR A 257 28.17 -8.07 0.87
N ARG A 258 27.75 -9.32 0.66
CA ARG A 258 28.27 -10.48 1.41
C ARG A 258 29.75 -10.72 1.14
N THR A 259 30.09 -10.95 -0.13
CA THR A 259 31.43 -11.45 -0.51
C THR A 259 32.53 -10.40 -0.42
N GLU A 260 32.20 -9.11 -0.57
CA GLU A 260 33.17 -8.01 -0.58
C GLU A 260 33.27 -7.27 0.77
N VAL A 261 32.33 -7.50 1.70
CA VAL A 261 32.30 -6.78 3.00
C VAL A 261 31.95 -7.69 4.17
N ILE A 262 30.77 -8.32 4.19
CA ILE A 262 30.31 -9.08 5.38
C ILE A 262 31.24 -10.26 5.69
N ASP A 263 31.66 -10.99 4.67
CA ASP A 263 32.49 -12.18 4.89
C ASP A 263 33.96 -11.80 5.15
N THR A 264 34.41 -10.65 4.62
CA THR A 264 35.81 -10.19 4.69
C THR A 264 36.12 -9.36 5.93
N MET A 265 35.14 -8.64 6.51
CA MET A 265 35.38 -7.71 7.62
C MET A 265 36.11 -8.36 8.78
N SER A 266 36.96 -7.59 9.46
CA SER A 266 37.80 -8.11 10.53
C SER A 266 37.95 -7.07 11.64
N ALA A 267 37.73 -7.50 12.87
CA ALA A 267 37.74 -6.56 13.98
C ALA A 267 39.16 -6.09 14.34
N GLY A 268 39.35 -4.77 14.43
CA GLY A 268 40.59 -4.13 14.81
C GLY A 268 40.60 -2.61 14.60
N GLY A 269 41.48 -1.92 15.32
CA GLY A 269 41.67 -0.47 15.19
C GLY A 269 40.77 0.36 16.11
N ASN A 270 40.76 1.67 15.84
CA ASN A 270 39.96 2.66 16.58
C ASN A 270 38.49 2.63 16.09
N THR A 271 37.66 3.52 16.63
CA THR A 271 36.24 3.69 16.34
C THR A 271 36.00 5.15 15.90
N GLU A 272 35.78 5.35 14.59
CA GLU A 272 35.47 6.63 13.96
C GLU A 272 34.27 6.53 13.00
N SER A 273 33.07 6.85 13.50
CA SER A 273 31.80 6.69 12.77
C SER A 273 31.42 7.83 11.82
N SER A 274 32.09 8.99 11.87
CA SER A 274 31.63 10.17 11.12
C SER A 274 31.78 10.00 9.60
N VAL A 275 32.96 9.57 9.15
CA VAL A 275 33.28 9.31 7.74
C VAL A 275 32.42 8.19 7.12
N PRO A 276 32.26 7.01 7.74
CA PRO A 276 31.44 5.94 7.16
C PRO A 276 29.95 6.33 7.10
N MET A 277 29.43 7.04 8.10
CA MET A 277 28.05 7.54 8.08
C MET A 277 27.85 8.58 6.95
N GLU A 278 28.81 9.49 6.76
CA GLU A 278 28.78 10.45 5.65
C GLU A 278 28.82 9.76 4.28
N LYS A 279 29.66 8.74 4.11
CA LYS A 279 29.70 7.95 2.88
C LYS A 279 28.37 7.23 2.61
N ALA A 280 27.73 6.67 3.64
CA ALA A 280 26.43 6.01 3.51
C ALA A 280 25.34 6.99 3.05
N TYR A 281 25.28 8.15 3.70
CA TYR A 281 24.35 9.21 3.33
C TYR A 281 24.58 9.71 1.89
N ASN A 282 25.82 10.01 1.52
CA ASN A 282 26.15 10.50 0.18
C ASN A 282 25.85 9.46 -0.91
N GLY A 283 26.05 8.16 -0.63
CA GLY A 283 25.68 7.09 -1.56
C GLY A 283 24.18 7.08 -1.87
N LEU A 284 23.35 7.24 -0.83
CA LEU A 284 21.89 7.24 -0.94
C LEU A 284 21.29 8.56 -1.43
N ASN A 285 21.95 9.70 -1.19
CA ASN A 285 21.48 11.02 -1.54
C ASN A 285 22.13 11.61 -2.81
N SER A 286 22.90 10.80 -3.54
CA SER A 286 23.51 11.22 -4.80
C SER A 286 22.45 11.64 -5.83
N THR A 287 22.79 12.63 -6.67
CA THR A 287 21.92 13.14 -7.75
C THR A 287 22.51 12.84 -9.12
N GLY A 288 21.67 12.70 -10.15
CA GLY A 288 22.10 12.50 -11.54
C GLY A 288 21.99 11.05 -12.02
N GLY A 289 22.65 10.74 -13.15
CA GLY A 289 22.50 9.48 -13.87
C GLY A 289 22.84 8.22 -13.06
N GLY A 290 23.78 8.33 -12.12
CA GLY A 290 24.20 7.23 -11.24
C GLY A 290 23.52 7.19 -9.87
N SER A 291 22.53 8.05 -9.63
CA SER A 291 21.80 8.06 -8.35
C SER A 291 20.95 6.80 -8.18
N GLU A 292 20.78 6.34 -6.94
CA GLU A 292 19.92 5.19 -6.65
C GLU A 292 18.48 5.44 -7.12
N SER A 293 17.98 6.68 -6.99
CA SER A 293 16.66 7.05 -7.53
C SER A 293 16.57 6.85 -9.03
N LYS A 294 17.60 7.21 -9.80
CA LYS A 294 17.61 7.05 -11.26
C LYS A 294 17.80 5.59 -11.69
N ILE A 295 18.70 4.86 -11.05
CA ILE A 295 18.96 3.45 -11.36
C ILE A 295 17.71 2.60 -11.09
N GLN A 296 17.02 2.87 -9.98
CA GLN A 296 15.76 2.19 -9.64
C GLN A 296 14.65 2.57 -10.63
N ALA A 297 14.51 3.85 -10.98
CA ALA A 297 13.54 4.30 -11.98
C ALA A 297 13.79 3.67 -13.37
N ASP A 298 15.04 3.55 -13.80
CA ASP A 298 15.41 2.92 -15.07
C ASP A 298 15.12 1.42 -15.10
N ALA A 299 15.12 0.77 -13.94
CA ALA A 299 14.67 -0.62 -13.77
C ALA A 299 13.14 -0.76 -13.71
N GLY A 300 12.39 0.35 -13.78
CA GLY A 300 10.92 0.38 -13.70
C GLY A 300 10.37 0.52 -12.28
N ASN A 301 11.21 0.84 -11.29
CA ASN A 301 10.80 1.01 -9.90
C ASN A 301 10.54 2.49 -9.59
N ASN A 302 9.26 2.88 -9.58
CA ASN A 302 8.85 4.29 -9.44
C ASN A 302 8.76 4.79 -7.99
N LYS A 303 8.87 3.88 -7.01
CA LYS A 303 8.87 4.19 -5.58
C LYS A 303 10.10 3.55 -4.96
N LEU A 304 10.86 4.33 -4.20
CA LEU A 304 12.11 3.91 -3.58
C LEU A 304 12.11 4.29 -2.11
N THR A 305 12.34 3.30 -1.26
CA THR A 305 12.61 3.49 0.17
C THR A 305 14.11 3.30 0.42
N LYS A 306 14.73 4.25 1.12
CA LYS A 306 16.16 4.27 1.39
C LYS A 306 16.43 3.94 2.85
N TYR A 307 17.35 3.01 3.10
CA TYR A 307 17.69 2.53 4.43
C TYR A 307 19.17 2.67 4.74
N ILE A 308 19.50 3.14 5.94
CA ILE A 308 20.81 2.99 6.56
C ILE A 308 20.64 2.08 7.78
N VAL A 309 21.43 1.02 7.87
CA VAL A 309 21.51 0.17 9.06
C VAL A 309 22.84 0.46 9.73
N PHE A 310 22.81 1.27 10.78
CA PHE A 310 23.99 1.70 11.52
C PHE A 310 24.16 0.89 12.80
N MET A 311 25.30 0.22 12.94
CA MET A 311 25.58 -0.63 14.09
C MET A 311 26.95 -0.29 14.67
N THR A 312 27.03 -0.17 16.00
CA THR A 312 28.28 -0.07 16.75
C THR A 312 28.14 -0.72 18.13
N ASP A 313 29.27 -1.19 18.67
CA ASP A 313 29.38 -1.79 20.00
C ASP A 313 30.08 -0.88 21.03
N GLY A 314 30.41 0.35 20.63
CA GLY A 314 31.31 1.21 21.38
C GLY A 314 31.03 2.72 21.21
N GLU A 315 31.97 3.51 21.72
CA GLU A 315 31.97 4.97 21.62
C GLU A 315 33.02 5.38 20.60
N ASN A 316 32.77 6.49 19.90
CA ASN A 316 33.83 7.07 19.09
C ASN A 316 34.99 7.49 20.00
N ASN A 317 36.22 7.32 19.52
CA ASN A 317 37.40 7.76 20.28
C ASN A 317 37.50 9.30 20.40
N ASN A 318 36.62 10.05 19.71
CA ASN A 318 36.58 11.51 19.71
C ASN A 318 35.12 12.02 19.76
N SER A 319 34.80 12.86 20.74
CA SER A 319 33.48 13.49 20.90
C SER A 319 33.06 14.40 19.73
N ALA A 320 34.02 14.94 18.97
CA ALA A 320 33.72 15.70 17.76
C ALA A 320 33.10 14.81 16.66
N SER A 321 33.41 13.52 16.68
CA SER A 321 32.90 12.54 15.72
C SER A 321 31.44 12.21 15.98
N ASP A 322 31.03 12.10 17.26
CA ASP A 322 29.61 11.97 17.63
C ASP A 322 28.78 13.12 17.06
N THR A 323 29.27 14.35 17.21
CA THR A 323 28.57 15.55 16.73
C THR A 323 28.40 15.52 15.20
N LYS A 324 29.43 15.12 14.46
CA LYS A 324 29.38 15.01 13.01
C LYS A 324 28.47 13.87 12.55
N THR A 325 28.57 12.71 13.19
CA THR A 325 27.70 11.55 12.92
C THR A 325 26.23 11.93 13.11
N LEU A 326 25.89 12.60 14.22
CA LEU A 326 24.52 13.06 14.49
C LEU A 326 24.04 14.10 13.47
N ALA A 327 24.90 15.02 13.03
CA ALA A 327 24.56 15.97 11.98
C ALA A 327 24.22 15.26 10.66
N THR A 328 25.01 14.25 10.28
CA THR A 328 24.72 13.42 9.11
C THR A 328 23.43 12.63 9.27
N CYS A 329 23.17 12.04 10.44
CA CYS A 329 21.91 11.34 10.70
C CYS A 329 20.70 12.29 10.57
N ALA A 330 20.82 13.52 11.05
CA ALA A 330 19.76 14.52 10.92
C ALA A 330 19.49 14.89 9.45
N ASN A 331 20.54 15.08 8.64
CA ASN A 331 20.41 15.35 7.21
C ASN A 331 19.78 14.17 6.46
N ALA A 332 20.25 12.95 6.72
CA ALA A 332 19.69 11.73 6.13
C ALA A 332 18.18 11.59 6.43
N LYS A 333 17.77 11.82 7.68
CA LYS A 333 16.36 11.81 8.07
C LYS A 333 15.53 12.87 7.35
N LYS A 334 16.08 14.08 7.22
CA LYS A 334 15.43 15.18 6.50
C LYS A 334 15.19 14.85 5.02
N ASP A 335 16.11 14.12 4.41
CA ASP A 335 16.03 13.72 3.00
C ASP A 335 15.28 12.40 2.77
N GLY A 336 14.54 11.93 3.78
CA GLY A 336 13.66 10.76 3.68
C GLY A 336 14.39 9.41 3.73
N ILE A 337 15.63 9.38 4.24
CA ILE A 337 16.37 8.15 4.50
C ILE A 337 16.03 7.63 5.90
N ASN A 338 15.60 6.38 5.97
CA ASN A 338 15.28 5.72 7.23
C ASN A 338 16.55 5.11 7.83
N ILE A 339 16.84 5.43 9.09
CA ILE A 339 18.03 4.97 9.79
C ILE A 339 17.61 3.99 10.89
N TYR A 340 17.93 2.71 10.68
CA TYR A 340 17.96 1.72 11.74
C TYR A 340 19.28 1.81 12.49
N SER A 341 19.23 1.86 13.81
CA SER A 341 20.41 1.91 14.66
C SER A 341 20.43 0.77 15.65
N ILE A 342 21.57 0.09 15.78
CA ILE A 342 21.73 -1.11 16.61
C ILE A 342 22.91 -0.90 17.57
N ALA A 343 22.60 -0.81 18.86
CA ALA A 343 23.59 -0.73 19.92
C ALA A 343 23.89 -2.14 20.43
N PHE A 344 25.08 -2.67 20.13
CA PHE A 344 25.42 -4.06 20.46
C PHE A 344 26.35 -4.15 21.66
N MET A 345 25.83 -4.49 22.84
CA MET A 345 26.60 -4.54 24.09
C MET A 345 27.43 -3.25 24.30
N ALA A 346 26.82 -2.12 23.94
CA ALA A 346 27.47 -0.81 23.88
C ALA A 346 27.35 -0.08 25.24
N PRO A 347 28.29 0.80 25.59
CA PRO A 347 28.17 1.68 26.75
C PRO A 347 27.11 2.77 26.53
N GLU A 348 26.81 3.53 27.59
CA GLU A 348 25.71 4.50 27.61
C GLU A 348 25.85 5.61 26.56
N ALA A 349 27.06 6.12 26.29
CA ALA A 349 27.22 7.16 25.28
C ALA A 349 26.98 6.61 23.86
N GLY A 350 27.43 5.38 23.58
CA GLY A 350 27.13 4.68 22.32
C GLY A 350 25.63 4.43 22.13
N LYS A 351 24.92 4.07 23.22
CA LYS A 351 23.44 3.95 23.20
C LYS A 351 22.77 5.27 22.87
N ASN A 352 23.21 6.38 23.49
CA ASN A 352 22.67 7.71 23.25
C ASN A 352 22.93 8.22 21.82
N LEU A 353 24.12 7.96 21.28
CA LEU A 353 24.45 8.27 19.88
C LEU A 353 23.48 7.56 18.93
N LEU A 354 23.31 6.25 19.10
CA LEU A 354 22.50 5.43 18.21
C LEU A 354 21.00 5.70 18.33
N SER A 355 20.49 5.90 19.56
CA SER A 355 19.07 6.22 19.77
C SER A 355 18.70 7.56 19.16
N THR A 356 19.60 8.55 19.22
CA THR A 356 19.42 9.88 18.61
C THR A 356 19.54 9.83 17.08
N CYS A 357 20.43 8.99 16.55
CA CYS A 357 20.62 8.83 15.12
C CYS A 357 19.41 8.16 14.44
N ALA A 358 18.73 7.23 15.13
CA ALA A 358 17.58 6.49 14.59
C ALA A 358 16.45 7.39 14.05
N SER A 359 15.69 6.86 13.09
CA SER A 359 14.49 7.55 12.54
C SER A 359 13.25 7.49 13.44
N GLY A 360 13.34 6.83 14.59
CA GLY A 360 12.28 6.75 15.60
C GLY A 360 12.47 5.57 16.55
N PRO A 361 11.60 5.40 17.55
CA PRO A 361 11.72 4.34 18.55
C PRO A 361 11.72 2.93 17.94
N THR A 362 10.95 2.71 16.88
CA THR A 362 10.87 1.43 16.16
C THR A 362 12.10 1.13 15.29
N TYR A 363 12.96 2.13 15.09
CA TYR A 363 14.19 2.00 14.31
C TYR A 363 15.43 1.78 15.18
N TYR A 364 15.31 1.92 16.50
CA TYR A 364 16.40 1.70 17.45
C TYR A 364 16.32 0.32 18.08
N PHE A 365 17.44 -0.39 18.11
CA PHE A 365 17.57 -1.70 18.74
C PHE A 365 18.73 -1.70 19.73
N GLN A 366 18.46 -2.13 20.95
CA GLN A 366 19.48 -2.40 21.95
C GLN A 366 19.66 -3.91 22.06
N ALA A 367 20.83 -4.41 21.67
CA ALA A 367 21.16 -5.83 21.68
C ALA A 367 22.23 -6.12 22.74
N GLU A 368 21.85 -6.80 23.83
CA GLU A 368 22.78 -7.14 24.92
C GLU A 368 23.35 -8.56 24.77
N SER A 369 22.86 -9.32 23.78
CA SER A 369 23.30 -10.67 23.46
C SER A 369 23.32 -10.94 21.95
N MET A 370 23.98 -12.03 21.55
CA MET A 370 23.98 -12.48 20.15
C MET A 370 22.56 -12.76 19.64
N ASN A 371 21.68 -13.29 20.50
CA ASN A 371 20.30 -13.58 20.11
C ASN A 371 19.52 -12.29 19.86
N ASP A 372 19.72 -11.26 20.68
CA ASP A 372 19.09 -9.95 20.48
C ASP A 372 19.60 -9.29 19.20
N LEU A 373 20.89 -9.43 18.90
CA LEU A 373 21.49 -8.93 17.66
C LEU A 373 20.86 -9.61 16.43
N ILE A 374 20.75 -10.94 16.46
CA ILE A 374 20.10 -11.71 15.40
C ILE A 374 18.64 -11.27 15.25
N ALA A 375 17.90 -11.13 16.35
CA ALA A 375 16.51 -10.70 16.32
C ALA A 375 16.35 -9.28 15.73
N ALA A 376 17.24 -8.35 16.07
CA ALA A 376 17.24 -7.00 15.53
C ALA A 376 17.44 -6.99 14.01
N PHE A 377 18.50 -7.66 13.51
CA PHE A 377 18.77 -7.74 12.08
C PHE A 377 17.66 -8.48 11.31
N GLN A 378 17.09 -9.53 11.90
CA GLN A 378 15.96 -10.24 11.32
C GLN A 378 14.71 -9.35 11.23
N ALA A 379 14.38 -8.59 12.28
CA ALA A 379 13.27 -7.65 12.28
C ALA A 379 13.44 -6.55 11.22
N ILE A 380 14.65 -5.99 11.10
CA ILE A 380 14.99 -5.00 10.07
C ILE A 380 14.80 -5.58 8.67
N GLY A 381 15.32 -6.79 8.42
CA GLY A 381 15.16 -7.48 7.14
C GLY A 381 13.70 -7.75 6.79
N GLN A 382 12.89 -8.16 7.77
CA GLN A 382 11.45 -8.37 7.59
C GLN A 382 10.69 -7.07 7.30
N ASN A 383 11.00 -5.98 8.01
CA ASN A 383 10.37 -4.68 7.78
C ASN A 383 10.72 -4.12 6.39
N ALA A 384 12.01 -4.16 6.01
CA ALA A 384 12.44 -3.73 4.69
C ALA A 384 11.85 -4.61 3.57
N ALA A 385 11.69 -5.92 3.81
CA ALA A 385 11.00 -6.82 2.90
C ALA A 385 9.49 -6.51 2.80
N ALA A 386 8.84 -6.15 3.90
CA ALA A 386 7.41 -5.83 3.93
C ALA A 386 7.08 -4.56 3.14
N ASP A 387 7.96 -3.55 3.15
CA ASP A 387 7.76 -2.32 2.36
C ASP A 387 7.73 -2.56 0.86
N LYS A 388 8.36 -3.64 0.38
CA LYS A 388 8.27 -4.10 -1.01
C LYS A 388 6.86 -4.61 -1.36
N THR A 389 6.08 -5.01 -0.37
CA THR A 389 4.78 -5.68 -0.54
C THR A 389 3.57 -4.78 -0.32
N LEU A 390 3.76 -3.47 -0.08
CA LEU A 390 2.67 -2.52 0.13
C LEU A 390 1.82 -2.37 -1.15
N LEU A 391 0.87 -3.29 -1.28
CA LEU A 391 -0.34 -3.15 -2.07
C LEU A 391 -1.13 -1.99 -1.46
N THR A 392 -1.22 -0.87 -2.16
CA THR A 392 -2.19 0.16 -1.77
C THR A 392 -3.58 -0.45 -1.97
N GLN A 393 -4.28 -0.69 -0.87
CA GLN A 393 -5.66 -1.18 -0.84
C GLN A 393 -6.65 -0.13 -1.32
#